data_AF-A0A6C0FDI8-F1
#
_entry.id   AF-A0A6C0FDI8-F1
#
_cell.length_a   1.000
_cell.length_b   1.000
_cell.length_c   1.000
_cell.angle_alpha   90.00
_cell.angle_beta   90.00
_cell.angle_gamma   90.00
#
_symmetry.space_group_name_H-M   'P 1'
#
loop_
_entity.id
_entity.type
_entity.pdbx_description
1 polymer ?
#
loop_
_entity_poly.entity_id
_entity_poly.type
_entity_poly.pdbx_seq_one_letter_code
_entity_poly.pdbx_strand_id
1 'polypeptide(L)'
;MNAITDSNEFIHNFCESRLTNNQPPEMYNSYTSLIITFFPLIMGFPKNNIFYNVACMLAFNGVASFYYHYTLSWIGKQADEISMILATYYGMWGLLKMYYINSDRKMLNWYNGWNTISMISFLVFNTVSHYDYLFPYLFSIYILTTILMIRTVALKYNLVYKPYLLTSGVGAEAWIVSEIYCTEFTKYGHVIWHLLFPLGFYSLVLAYDNHLKTMRITKHSIPSHPSINNL
;
A
#
# COMPACT_ATOMS: atom_id res chain seq x y z
N MET A 1 37.03 -10.17 -20.88
CA MET A 1 35.69 -10.10 -20.27
C MET A 1 35.29 -8.64 -20.26
N ASN A 2 34.47 -8.22 -21.22
CA ASN A 2 33.95 -6.85 -21.25
C ASN A 2 32.85 -6.79 -20.20
N ALA A 3 33.06 -5.96 -19.17
CA ALA A 3 32.01 -5.60 -18.25
C ALA A 3 30.88 -4.97 -19.08
N ILE A 4 29.73 -5.63 -19.11
CA ILE A 4 28.50 -5.03 -19.58
C ILE A 4 28.19 -3.94 -18.55
N THR A 5 28.58 -2.71 -18.84
CA THR A 5 28.05 -1.53 -18.17
C THR A 5 26.61 -1.41 -18.64
N ASP A 6 25.71 -2.14 -17.99
CA ASP A 6 24.27 -1.86 -18.03
C ASP A 6 24.09 -0.46 -17.41
N SER A 7 24.29 0.54 -18.26
CA SER A 7 23.93 1.93 -18.01
C SER A 7 22.42 2.08 -18.16
N ASN A 8 21.68 1.29 -17.39
CA ASN A 8 20.34 1.64 -16.97
C ASN A 8 20.49 2.71 -15.87
N GLU A 9 20.97 3.90 -16.25
CA GLU A 9 20.90 5.08 -15.40
C GLU A 9 19.42 5.43 -15.24
N PHE A 10 18.77 4.86 -14.24
CA PHE A 10 17.48 5.32 -13.79
C PHE A 10 17.69 6.61 -13.00
N ILE A 11 16.87 7.62 -13.27
CA ILE A 11 17.06 8.97 -12.72
C ILE A 11 16.32 9.06 -11.39
N HIS A 12 17.06 9.26 -10.31
CA HIS A 12 16.48 9.66 -9.03
C HIS A 12 16.06 11.10 -9.10
N ASN A 13 14.84 11.38 -8.67
CA ASN A 13 14.28 12.72 -8.78
C ASN A 13 13.29 13.02 -7.65
N PHE A 14 13.59 12.60 -6.42
CA PHE A 14 12.89 13.16 -5.27
C PHE A 14 13.49 14.51 -4.90
N CYS A 15 12.73 15.30 -4.15
CA CYS A 15 13.19 16.64 -3.79
C CYS A 15 14.50 16.64 -2.99
N GLU A 16 14.67 15.72 -2.04
CA GLU A 16 15.90 15.64 -1.25
C GLU A 16 17.12 15.33 -2.13
N SER A 17 17.01 14.34 -3.04
CA SER A 17 18.03 14.10 -4.07
C SER A 17 18.33 15.33 -4.92
N ARG A 18 17.31 16.06 -5.41
CA ARG A 18 17.54 17.27 -6.22
C ARG A 18 18.38 18.32 -5.50
N LEU A 19 18.16 18.48 -4.19
CA LEU A 19 18.91 19.44 -3.35
C LEU A 19 20.33 18.97 -3.03
N THR A 20 20.62 17.66 -3.12
CA THR A 20 21.94 17.07 -2.89
C THR A 20 22.66 16.67 -4.18
N ASN A 21 22.27 17.23 -5.34
CA ASN A 21 22.83 16.87 -6.66
C ASN A 21 22.72 15.37 -6.98
N ASN A 22 21.61 14.76 -6.59
CA ASN A 22 21.27 13.34 -6.75
C ASN A 22 22.33 12.40 -6.13
N GLN A 23 23.01 12.85 -5.08
CA GLN A 23 23.96 12.02 -4.34
C GLN A 23 23.27 11.39 -3.11
N PRO A 24 23.46 10.09 -2.88
CA PRO A 24 23.02 9.45 -1.64
C PRO A 24 23.86 9.94 -0.45
N PRO A 25 23.34 9.84 0.78
CA PRO A 25 21.98 9.41 1.14
C PRO A 25 20.97 10.57 1.14
N GLU A 26 19.68 10.25 0.93
CA GLU A 26 18.57 11.11 1.32
C GLU A 26 18.28 10.93 2.82
N MET A 27 19.10 11.57 3.67
CA MET A 27 19.07 11.39 5.12
C MET A 27 17.67 11.44 5.72
N TYR A 28 16.87 12.45 5.39
CA TYR A 28 15.56 12.58 6.02
C TYR A 28 14.59 11.52 5.52
N ASN A 29 14.50 11.29 4.21
CA ASN A 29 13.65 10.25 3.64
C ASN A 29 14.04 8.85 4.13
N SER A 30 15.35 8.55 4.17
CA SER A 30 15.87 7.28 4.69
C SER A 30 15.39 7.00 6.10
N TYR A 31 15.80 7.81 7.08
CA TYR A 31 15.53 7.48 8.49
C TYR A 31 14.04 7.52 8.82
N THR A 32 13.28 8.40 8.17
CA THR A 32 11.84 8.53 8.44
C THR A 32 11.04 7.35 7.88
N SER A 33 11.47 6.73 6.79
CA SER A 33 10.79 5.54 6.22
C SER A 33 10.76 4.33 7.17
N LEU A 34 11.70 4.21 8.12
CA LEU A 34 11.67 3.15 9.13
C LEU A 34 10.44 3.20 10.03
N ILE A 35 9.76 4.36 10.13
CA ILE A 35 8.51 4.46 10.88
C ILE A 35 7.41 3.57 10.30
N ILE A 36 7.45 3.32 8.99
CA ILE A 36 6.51 2.44 8.30
C ILE A 36 6.64 1.01 8.87
N THR A 37 7.86 0.57 9.15
CA THR A 37 8.11 -0.72 9.79
C THR A 37 7.57 -0.78 11.21
N PHE A 38 7.63 0.32 11.93
CA PHE A 38 7.17 0.37 13.31
C PHE A 38 5.65 0.40 13.47
N PHE A 39 4.87 0.83 12.47
CA PHE A 39 3.40 0.84 12.60
C PHE A 39 2.82 -0.54 12.95
N PRO A 40 3.09 -1.62 12.19
CA PRO A 40 2.64 -2.96 12.58
C PRO A 40 3.17 -3.45 13.93
N LEU A 41 4.43 -3.12 14.26
CA LEU A 41 5.08 -3.57 15.48
C LEU A 41 4.48 -2.91 16.73
N ILE A 42 4.11 -1.62 16.64
CA ILE A 42 3.55 -0.85 17.76
C ILE A 42 2.05 -1.02 17.87
N MET A 43 1.32 -0.91 16.75
CA MET A 43 -0.15 -0.95 16.75
C MET A 43 -0.70 -2.39 16.75
N GLY A 44 0.16 -3.38 16.56
CA GLY A 44 -0.18 -4.80 16.50
C GLY A 44 -0.54 -5.26 15.08
N PHE A 45 -0.52 -6.58 14.87
CA PHE A 45 -0.80 -7.20 13.57
C PHE A 45 -2.28 -7.61 13.42
N PRO A 46 -2.84 -7.53 12.20
CA PRO A 46 -4.18 -8.05 11.91
C PRO A 46 -4.26 -9.56 12.12
N LYS A 47 -5.44 -10.04 12.52
CA LYS A 47 -5.72 -11.47 12.77
C LYS A 47 -6.13 -12.21 11.50
N ASN A 48 -6.67 -11.51 10.51
CA ASN A 48 -6.98 -12.09 9.21
C ASN A 48 -5.72 -12.23 8.37
N ASN A 49 -5.46 -13.44 7.85
CA ASN A 49 -4.28 -13.71 7.02
C ASN A 49 -4.05 -12.72 5.85
N ILE A 50 -5.13 -12.21 5.23
CA ILE A 50 -4.97 -11.27 4.11
C ILE A 50 -4.51 -9.90 4.61
N PHE A 51 -5.10 -9.39 5.69
CA PHE A 51 -4.66 -8.12 6.29
C PHE A 51 -3.31 -8.27 7.00
N TYR A 52 -3.00 -9.44 7.54
CA TYR A 52 -1.66 -9.78 8.05
C TYR A 52 -0.61 -9.61 6.96
N ASN A 53 -0.89 -10.05 5.72
CA ASN A 53 0.03 -9.82 4.61
C ASN A 53 0.23 -8.33 4.29
N VAL A 54 -0.80 -7.48 4.45
CA VAL A 54 -0.64 -6.02 4.33
C VAL A 54 0.36 -5.51 5.37
N ALA A 55 0.20 -5.95 6.63
CA ALA A 55 1.10 -5.57 7.72
C ALA A 55 2.55 -6.03 7.46
N CYS A 56 2.75 -7.25 6.96
CA CYS A 56 4.07 -7.75 6.58
C CYS A 56 4.69 -6.94 5.43
N MET A 57 3.90 -6.61 4.40
CA MET A 57 4.40 -5.80 3.28
C MET A 57 4.76 -4.38 3.72
N LEU A 58 4.00 -3.75 4.63
CA LEU A 58 4.36 -2.47 5.23
C LEU A 58 5.63 -2.58 6.10
N ALA A 59 5.74 -3.64 6.89
CA ALA A 59 6.91 -3.87 7.72
C ALA A 59 8.20 -3.97 6.87
N PHE A 60 8.12 -4.73 5.78
CA PHE A 60 9.19 -4.84 4.81
C PHE A 60 9.43 -3.52 4.04
N ASN A 61 8.36 -2.82 3.66
CA ASN A 61 8.42 -1.56 2.93
C ASN A 61 9.27 -0.51 3.66
N GLY A 62 9.10 -0.32 4.97
CA GLY A 62 9.91 0.66 5.70
C GLY A 62 11.41 0.38 5.66
N VAL A 63 11.82 -0.89 5.72
CA VAL A 63 13.24 -1.29 5.60
C VAL A 63 13.74 -1.13 4.15
N ALA A 64 12.91 -1.52 3.17
CA ALA A 64 13.23 -1.41 1.77
C ALA A 64 13.36 0.06 1.33
N SER A 65 12.43 0.91 1.76
CA SER A 65 12.44 2.36 1.55
C SER A 65 13.65 3.01 2.23
N PHE A 66 14.00 2.61 3.46
CA PHE A 66 15.23 3.08 4.11
C PHE A 66 16.45 2.76 3.25
N TYR A 67 16.59 1.51 2.84
CA TYR A 67 17.70 1.06 2.02
C TYR A 67 17.73 1.80 0.68
N TYR A 68 16.59 2.00 0.04
CA TYR A 68 16.47 2.74 -1.20
C TYR A 68 16.94 4.18 -1.04
N HIS A 69 16.35 4.95 -0.14
CA HIS A 69 16.71 6.36 0.05
C HIS A 69 18.16 6.54 0.52
N TYR A 70 18.70 5.55 1.24
CA TYR A 70 20.07 5.61 1.75
C TYR A 70 21.11 5.31 0.67
N THR A 71 20.80 4.40 -0.24
CA THR A 71 21.75 3.93 -1.27
C THR A 71 21.50 4.50 -2.66
N LEU A 72 20.28 4.98 -2.92
CA LEU A 72 19.75 5.31 -4.24
C LEU A 72 20.06 4.20 -5.25
N SER A 73 19.77 2.94 -4.88
CA SER A 73 20.02 1.78 -5.74
C SER A 73 18.75 1.24 -6.40
N TRP A 74 18.88 0.69 -7.61
CA TRP A 74 17.74 0.14 -8.37
C TRP A 74 17.05 -1.00 -7.61
N ILE A 75 17.84 -1.87 -7.00
CA ILE A 75 17.33 -2.98 -6.18
C ILE A 75 16.53 -2.44 -4.99
N GLY A 76 17.04 -1.39 -4.32
CA GLY A 76 16.31 -0.74 -3.24
C GLY A 76 14.99 -0.16 -3.70
N LYS A 77 15.01 0.55 -4.83
CA LYS A 77 13.80 1.13 -5.43
C LYS A 77 12.74 0.07 -5.72
N GLN A 78 13.14 -1.01 -6.38
CA GLN A 78 12.23 -2.11 -6.67
C GLN A 78 11.68 -2.75 -5.41
N ALA A 79 12.50 -2.97 -4.38
CA ALA A 79 12.04 -3.52 -3.11
C ALA A 79 11.00 -2.61 -2.43
N ASP A 80 11.23 -1.30 -2.44
CA ASP A 80 10.31 -0.29 -1.91
C ASP A 80 8.98 -0.31 -2.68
N GLU A 81 9.01 -0.04 -3.98
CA GLU A 81 7.82 0.09 -4.82
C GLU A 81 7.01 -1.22 -4.94
N ILE A 82 7.67 -2.37 -5.11
CA ILE A 82 6.99 -3.68 -5.19
C ILE A 82 6.26 -3.97 -3.88
N SER A 83 6.86 -3.64 -2.73
CA SER A 83 6.20 -3.86 -1.45
C SER A 83 4.96 -2.96 -1.26
N MET A 84 4.96 -1.73 -1.78
CA MET A 84 3.78 -0.86 -1.84
C MET A 84 2.67 -1.45 -2.74
N ILE A 85 3.05 -1.99 -3.90
CA ILE A 85 2.12 -2.66 -4.83
C ILE A 85 1.48 -3.88 -4.15
N LEU A 86 2.28 -4.72 -3.49
CA LEU A 86 1.80 -5.92 -2.80
C LEU A 86 0.92 -5.57 -1.59
N ALA A 87 1.27 -4.55 -0.80
CA ALA A 87 0.43 -4.07 0.29
C ALA A 87 -0.96 -3.63 -0.24
N THR A 88 -0.98 -2.91 -1.35
CA THR A 88 -2.22 -2.47 -2.02
C THR A 88 -3.04 -3.65 -2.54
N TYR A 89 -2.38 -4.63 -3.18
CA TYR A 89 -3.01 -5.86 -3.66
C TYR A 89 -3.71 -6.63 -2.54
N TYR A 90 -3.01 -6.89 -1.43
CA TYR A 90 -3.59 -7.60 -0.29
C TYR A 90 -4.69 -6.78 0.40
N GLY A 91 -4.54 -5.46 0.48
CA GLY A 91 -5.56 -4.55 0.99
C GLY A 91 -6.86 -4.66 0.17
N MET A 92 -6.76 -4.55 -1.15
CA MET A 92 -7.87 -4.72 -2.08
C MET A 92 -8.51 -6.11 -1.95
N TRP A 93 -7.71 -7.18 -1.87
CA TRP A 93 -8.25 -8.53 -1.67
C TRP A 93 -9.02 -8.64 -0.34
N GLY A 94 -8.51 -8.05 0.74
CA GLY A 94 -9.20 -7.99 2.02
C GLY A 94 -10.55 -7.29 1.91
N LEU A 95 -10.60 -6.15 1.22
CA LEU A 95 -11.83 -5.38 0.99
C LEU A 95 -12.85 -6.15 0.13
N LEU A 96 -12.41 -6.77 -0.97
CA LEU A 96 -13.27 -7.62 -1.80
C LEU A 96 -13.86 -8.77 -0.99
N LYS A 97 -13.03 -9.42 -0.17
CA LYS A 97 -13.47 -10.52 0.71
C LYS A 97 -14.47 -10.05 1.76
N MET A 98 -14.29 -8.85 2.32
CA MET A 98 -15.29 -8.25 3.21
C MET A 98 -16.59 -8.01 2.46
N TYR A 99 -16.54 -7.37 1.29
CA TYR A 99 -17.72 -7.04 0.52
C TYR A 99 -18.52 -8.28 0.10
N TYR A 100 -17.86 -9.37 -0.29
CA TYR A 100 -18.51 -10.60 -0.74
C TYR A 100 -18.62 -11.69 0.35
N ILE A 101 -18.39 -11.40 1.63
CA ILE A 101 -18.33 -12.42 2.71
C ILE A 101 -19.58 -13.30 2.83
N ASN A 102 -20.74 -12.72 2.52
CA ASN A 102 -22.06 -13.36 2.57
C ASN A 102 -22.71 -13.44 1.18
N SER A 103 -21.92 -13.32 0.11
CA SER A 103 -22.42 -13.19 -1.26
C SER A 103 -21.72 -14.19 -2.20
N ASP A 104 -21.95 -14.03 -3.50
CA ASP A 104 -21.48 -14.95 -4.54
C ASP A 104 -19.95 -15.05 -4.60
N ARG A 105 -19.44 -16.25 -4.29
CA ARG A 105 -18.01 -16.61 -4.36
C ARG A 105 -17.46 -16.48 -5.78
N LYS A 106 -18.29 -16.65 -6.82
CA LYS A 106 -17.90 -16.47 -8.22
C LYS A 106 -17.52 -15.01 -8.50
N MET A 107 -18.33 -14.06 -8.03
CA MET A 107 -18.05 -12.62 -8.19
C MET A 107 -16.81 -12.21 -7.42
N LEU A 108 -16.61 -12.71 -6.20
CA LEU A 108 -15.37 -12.49 -5.44
C LEU A 108 -14.13 -12.92 -6.24
N ASN A 109 -14.15 -14.15 -6.77
CA ASN A 109 -13.04 -14.68 -7.55
C ASN A 109 -12.81 -13.88 -8.84
N TRP A 110 -13.89 -13.44 -9.50
CA TRP A 110 -13.80 -12.63 -10.71
C TRP A 110 -13.10 -11.29 -10.47
N TYR A 111 -13.54 -10.51 -9.49
CA TYR A 111 -12.91 -9.22 -9.17
C TYR A 111 -11.50 -9.39 -8.61
N ASN A 112 -11.23 -10.44 -7.83
CA ASN A 112 -9.88 -10.72 -7.36
C ASN A 112 -8.95 -11.18 -8.51
N GLY A 113 -9.52 -11.82 -9.54
CA GLY A 113 -8.80 -12.13 -10.78
C GLY A 113 -8.32 -10.86 -11.47
N TRP A 114 -9.19 -9.86 -11.64
CA TRP A 114 -8.81 -8.54 -12.16
C TRP A 114 -7.77 -7.84 -11.28
N ASN A 115 -7.95 -7.84 -9.96
CA ASN A 115 -6.96 -7.30 -9.01
C ASN A 115 -5.58 -7.96 -9.19
N THR A 116 -5.55 -9.27 -9.42
CA THR A 116 -4.30 -10.04 -9.63
C THR A 116 -3.66 -9.70 -10.97
N ILE A 117 -4.44 -9.62 -12.05
CA ILE A 117 -3.94 -9.19 -13.37
C ILE A 117 -3.38 -7.77 -13.28
N SER A 118 -4.08 -6.84 -12.64
CA SER A 118 -3.62 -5.46 -12.44
C SER A 118 -2.30 -5.41 -11.68
N MET A 119 -2.16 -6.18 -10.59
CA MET A 119 -0.92 -6.26 -9.82
C MET A 119 0.24 -6.80 -10.67
N ILE A 120 0.04 -7.91 -11.40
CA ILE A 120 1.08 -8.50 -12.26
C ILE A 120 1.52 -7.51 -13.34
N SER A 121 0.57 -6.89 -14.05
CA SER A 121 0.87 -5.88 -15.06
C SER A 121 1.67 -4.73 -14.47
N PHE A 122 1.29 -4.24 -13.28
CA PHE A 122 2.03 -3.19 -12.61
C PHE A 122 3.46 -3.62 -12.28
N LEU A 123 3.68 -4.81 -11.72
CA LEU A 123 5.03 -5.32 -11.48
C LEU A 123 5.88 -5.40 -12.76
N VAL A 124 5.30 -5.88 -13.86
CA VAL A 124 6.00 -5.95 -15.15
C VAL A 124 6.50 -4.57 -15.58
N PHE A 125 5.62 -3.56 -15.56
CA PHE A 125 6.03 -2.19 -15.91
C PHE A 125 7.03 -1.61 -14.90
N ASN A 126 6.87 -1.87 -13.61
CA ASN A 126 7.74 -1.34 -12.57
C ASN A 126 9.18 -1.84 -12.68
N THR A 127 9.36 -3.10 -13.07
CA THR A 127 10.70 -3.72 -13.15
C THR A 127 11.54 -3.26 -14.34
N VAL A 128 10.96 -2.51 -15.27
CA VAL A 128 11.66 -1.96 -16.43
C VAL A 128 12.02 -0.50 -16.15
N SER A 129 13.32 -0.22 -15.99
CA SER A 129 13.86 1.12 -15.68
C SER A 129 13.39 2.23 -16.63
N HIS A 130 13.20 1.92 -17.91
CA HIS A 130 12.68 2.88 -18.88
C HIS A 130 11.25 3.36 -18.56
N TYR A 131 10.44 2.55 -17.89
CA TYR A 131 9.05 2.85 -17.53
C TYR A 131 8.88 3.32 -16.09
N ASP A 132 9.97 3.60 -15.39
CA ASP A 132 10.00 4.02 -14.00
C ASP A 132 9.11 5.25 -13.71
N TYR A 133 9.05 6.20 -14.65
CA TYR A 133 8.19 7.38 -14.57
C TYR A 133 6.69 7.05 -14.49
N LEU A 134 6.26 5.83 -14.85
CA LEU A 134 4.87 5.39 -14.77
C LEU A 134 4.42 5.03 -13.36
N PHE A 135 5.35 4.71 -12.45
CA PHE A 135 5.01 4.28 -11.08
C PHE A 135 4.02 5.20 -10.38
N PRO A 136 4.25 6.53 -10.25
CA PRO A 136 3.32 7.40 -9.53
C PRO A 136 1.92 7.44 -10.15
N TYR A 137 1.81 7.33 -11.48
CA TYR A 137 0.51 7.31 -12.16
C TYR A 137 -0.23 5.99 -11.93
N LEU A 138 0.45 4.86 -12.12
CA LEU A 138 -0.12 3.53 -11.92
C LEU A 138 -0.50 3.31 -10.44
N PHE A 139 0.35 3.74 -9.52
CA PHE A 139 0.08 3.67 -8.08
C PHE A 139 -1.11 4.52 -7.70
N SER A 140 -1.22 5.75 -8.23
CA SER A 140 -2.37 6.64 -7.98
C SER A 140 -3.68 6.04 -8.46
N ILE A 141 -3.71 5.42 -9.65
CA ILE A 141 -4.90 4.73 -10.18
C ILE A 141 -5.29 3.55 -9.27
N TYR A 142 -4.30 2.79 -8.80
CA TYR A 142 -4.54 1.64 -7.94
C TYR A 142 -5.07 2.04 -6.56
N ILE A 143 -4.48 3.08 -5.96
CA ILE A 143 -4.94 3.67 -4.70
C ILE A 143 -6.33 4.29 -4.85
N LEU A 144 -6.61 5.02 -5.93
CA LEU A 144 -7.95 5.57 -6.19
C LEU A 144 -9.01 4.46 -6.23
N THR A 145 -8.72 3.38 -6.97
CA THR A 145 -9.59 2.20 -7.03
C THR A 145 -9.80 1.58 -5.64
N THR A 146 -8.73 1.49 -4.84
CA THR A 146 -8.77 1.01 -3.46
C THR A 146 -9.62 1.90 -2.56
N ILE A 147 -9.51 3.23 -2.67
CA ILE A 147 -10.33 4.21 -1.94
C ILE A 147 -11.82 4.05 -2.28
N LEU A 148 -12.15 3.86 -3.56
CA LEU A 148 -13.54 3.60 -3.98
C LEU A 148 -14.08 2.31 -3.35
N MET A 149 -13.25 1.26 -3.28
CA MET A 149 -13.62 0.01 -2.62
C MET A 149 -13.75 0.17 -1.10
N ILE A 150 -12.86 0.92 -0.45
CA ILE A 150 -12.95 1.26 0.98
C ILE A 150 -14.28 1.93 1.27
N ARG A 151 -14.67 2.94 0.49
CA ARG A 151 -15.96 3.63 0.61
C ARG A 151 -17.12 2.65 0.43
N THR A 152 -17.03 1.76 -0.54
CA THR A 152 -18.09 0.78 -0.85
C THR A 152 -18.29 -0.20 0.31
N VAL A 153 -17.21 -0.74 0.88
CA VAL A 153 -17.25 -1.59 2.09
C VAL A 153 -17.77 -0.79 3.29
N ALA A 154 -17.29 0.44 3.47
CA ALA A 154 -17.71 1.31 4.57
C ALA A 154 -19.21 1.56 4.57
N LEU A 155 -19.79 1.90 3.42
CA LEU A 155 -21.22 2.16 3.29
C LEU A 155 -22.04 0.88 3.51
N LYS A 156 -21.57 -0.27 3.00
CA LYS A 156 -22.26 -1.56 3.18
C LYS A 156 -22.35 -1.99 4.64
N TYR A 157 -21.32 -1.73 5.43
CA TYR A 157 -21.21 -2.19 6.82
C TYR A 157 -21.28 -1.06 7.85
N ASN A 158 -21.64 0.16 7.42
CA ASN A 158 -21.67 1.37 8.25
C ASN A 158 -20.37 1.60 9.06
N LEU A 159 -19.21 1.49 8.39
CA LEU A 159 -17.89 1.65 9.01
C LEU A 159 -17.38 3.08 8.87
N VAL A 160 -16.66 3.55 9.90
CA VAL A 160 -15.93 4.82 9.86
C VAL A 160 -14.66 4.64 9.03
N TYR A 161 -14.47 5.49 8.02
CA TYR A 161 -13.30 5.43 7.14
C TYR A 161 -12.67 6.79 6.82
N LYS A 162 -13.45 7.87 6.86
CA LYS A 162 -13.02 9.22 6.45
C LYS A 162 -11.81 9.76 7.22
N PRO A 163 -11.72 9.66 8.57
CA PRO A 163 -10.56 10.18 9.30
C PRO A 163 -9.26 9.50 8.87
N TYR A 164 -9.30 8.18 8.66
CA TYR A 164 -8.14 7.42 8.19
C TYR A 164 -7.69 7.84 6.79
N LEU A 165 -8.64 8.01 5.86
CA LEU A 165 -8.34 8.50 4.51
C LEU A 165 -7.85 9.95 4.52
N LEU A 166 -8.35 10.80 5.43
CA LEU A 166 -7.87 12.16 5.59
C LEU A 166 -6.41 12.17 6.05
N THR A 167 -6.04 11.35 7.05
CA THR A 167 -4.65 11.20 7.48
C THR A 167 -3.74 10.81 6.31
N SER A 168 -4.12 9.78 5.53
CA SER A 168 -3.33 9.40 4.37
C SER A 168 -3.32 10.48 3.28
N GLY A 169 -4.44 11.17 3.08
CA GLY A 169 -4.58 12.26 2.12
C GLY A 169 -3.65 13.44 2.41
N VAL A 170 -3.51 13.83 3.68
CA VAL A 170 -2.54 14.86 4.10
C VAL A 170 -1.10 14.43 3.80
N GLY A 171 -0.77 13.15 4.04
CA GLY A 171 0.52 12.59 3.65
C GLY A 171 0.77 12.68 2.13
N ALA A 172 -0.23 12.29 1.33
CA ALA A 172 -0.17 12.35 -0.13
C ALA A 172 0.00 13.78 -0.65
N GLU A 173 -0.77 14.72 -0.11
CA GLU A 173 -0.68 16.13 -0.48
C GLU A 173 0.70 16.72 -0.14
N ALA A 174 1.25 16.40 1.04
CA ALA A 174 2.58 16.83 1.43
C ALA A 174 3.67 16.33 0.46
N TRP A 175 3.59 15.07 0.02
CA TRP A 175 4.50 14.52 -1.00
C TRP A 175 4.34 15.22 -2.36
N ILE A 176 3.11 15.46 -2.82
CA ILE A 176 2.89 16.18 -4.10
C ILE A 176 3.52 17.58 -4.03
N VAL A 177 3.32 18.29 -2.92
CA VAL A 177 3.90 19.64 -2.72
C VAL A 177 5.43 19.58 -2.68
N SER A 178 6.04 18.57 -2.05
CA SER A 178 7.50 18.42 -2.05
C SER A 178 8.06 18.22 -3.45
N GLU A 179 7.38 17.40 -4.26
CA GLU A 179 7.87 17.06 -5.59
C GLU A 179 7.66 18.17 -6.63
N ILE A 180 6.60 18.97 -6.54
CA ILE A 180 6.34 20.05 -7.50
C ILE A 180 7.22 21.28 -7.23
N TYR A 181 7.30 21.73 -5.97
CA TYR A 181 7.90 23.04 -5.66
C TYR A 181 9.37 22.96 -5.24
N CYS A 182 9.80 21.79 -4.75
CA CYS A 182 11.12 21.47 -4.25
C CYS A 182 12.05 22.62 -3.77
N THR A 183 12.12 22.79 -2.46
CA THR A 183 12.93 23.79 -1.75
C THR A 183 13.48 23.16 -0.46
N GLU A 184 14.41 23.85 0.20
CA GLU A 184 14.94 23.44 1.52
C GLU A 184 13.85 23.22 2.59
N PHE A 185 12.69 23.88 2.44
CA PHE A 185 11.54 23.69 3.31
C PHE A 185 10.62 22.57 2.82
N THR A 186 10.29 22.55 1.53
CA THR A 186 9.30 21.59 1.01
C THR A 186 9.85 20.17 0.89
N LYS A 187 11.16 19.94 1.00
CA LYS A 187 11.76 18.58 1.01
C LYS A 187 11.18 17.65 2.08
N TYR A 188 10.71 18.20 3.21
CA TYR A 188 10.09 17.43 4.30
C TYR A 188 8.68 16.90 3.97
N GLY A 189 8.09 17.26 2.82
CA GLY A 189 6.79 16.70 2.42
C GLY A 189 6.85 15.18 2.22
N HIS A 190 7.95 14.65 1.68
CA HIS A 190 8.18 13.22 1.55
C HIS A 190 8.36 12.54 2.93
N VAL A 191 9.04 13.20 3.87
CA VAL A 191 9.10 12.74 5.28
C VAL A 191 7.70 12.62 5.89
N ILE A 192 6.85 13.63 5.70
CA ILE A 192 5.47 13.61 6.18
C ILE A 192 4.67 12.48 5.53
N TRP A 193 4.95 12.17 4.26
CA TRP A 193 4.37 11.03 3.57
C TRP A 193 4.72 9.69 4.23
N HIS A 194 6.00 9.42 4.55
CA HIS A 194 6.41 8.20 5.25
C HIS A 194 5.68 8.00 6.59
N LEU A 195 5.29 9.10 7.24
CA LEU A 195 4.53 9.06 8.48
C LEU A 195 3.03 8.87 8.23
N LEU A 196 2.39 9.82 7.54
CA LEU A 196 0.92 9.94 7.55
C LEU A 196 0.24 9.03 6.53
N PHE A 197 0.87 8.80 5.36
CA PHE A 197 0.27 7.96 4.33
C PHE A 197 0.03 6.52 4.82
N PRO A 198 1.05 5.80 5.32
CA PRO A 198 0.85 4.45 5.83
C PRO A 198 0.10 4.42 7.17
N LEU A 199 0.23 5.43 8.04
CA LEU A 199 -0.52 5.49 9.31
C LEU A 199 -2.03 5.44 9.08
N GLY A 200 -2.55 6.26 8.15
CA GLY A 200 -3.98 6.30 7.86
C GLY A 200 -4.49 4.96 7.32
N PHE A 201 -3.83 4.41 6.28
CA PHE A 201 -4.23 3.13 5.70
C PHE A 201 -4.08 1.96 6.69
N TYR A 202 -3.00 1.93 7.48
CA TYR A 202 -2.80 0.84 8.44
C TYR A 202 -3.80 0.88 9.59
N SER A 203 -4.13 2.08 10.09
CA SER A 203 -5.20 2.26 11.08
C SER A 203 -6.54 1.75 10.55
N LEU A 204 -6.83 2.03 9.26
CA LEU A 204 -8.02 1.52 8.60
C LEU A 204 -8.03 -0.01 8.50
N VAL A 205 -6.89 -0.62 8.13
CA VAL A 205 -6.73 -2.08 8.05
C VAL A 205 -7.04 -2.73 9.40
N LEU A 206 -6.51 -2.19 10.51
CA LEU A 206 -6.79 -2.72 11.86
C LEU A 206 -8.27 -2.57 12.25
N ALA A 207 -8.88 -1.43 11.93
CA ALA A 207 -10.31 -1.23 12.18
C ALA A 207 -11.18 -2.24 11.40
N TYR A 208 -10.82 -2.51 10.14
CA TYR A 208 -11.56 -3.41 9.27
C TYR A 208 -11.33 -4.89 9.61
N ASP A 209 -10.12 -5.26 10.04
CA ASP A 209 -9.80 -6.61 10.53
C ASP A 209 -10.67 -7.00 11.73
N ASN A 210 -10.81 -6.09 12.69
CA ASN A 210 -11.66 -6.28 13.86
C ASN A 210 -13.12 -6.53 13.47
N HIS A 211 -13.65 -5.78 12.50
CA HIS A 211 -15.01 -5.98 12.01
C HIS A 211 -15.18 -7.31 11.27
N LEU A 212 -14.22 -7.67 10.42
CA LEU A 212 -14.22 -8.92 9.67
C LEU A 212 -14.19 -10.15 10.59
N LYS A 213 -13.47 -10.06 11.72
CA LYS A 213 -13.51 -11.09 12.76
C LYS A 213 -14.91 -11.26 13.34
N THR A 214 -15.57 -10.17 13.70
CA THR A 214 -16.94 -10.19 14.27
C THR A 214 -17.92 -10.85 13.30
N MET A 215 -17.86 -10.52 12.01
CA MET A 215 -18.72 -11.11 10.98
C MET A 215 -18.54 -12.63 10.82
N ARG A 216 -17.31 -13.16 10.99
CA ARG A 216 -17.07 -14.61 10.91
C ARG A 216 -17.64 -15.36 12.11
N ILE A 217 -17.52 -14.78 13.30
CA ILE A 217 -18.05 -15.39 14.54
C ILE A 217 -19.56 -15.51 14.45
N THR A 218 -20.27 -14.44 14.05
CA THR A 218 -21.73 -14.45 13.91
C THR A 218 -22.22 -15.43 12.84
N LYS A 219 -21.48 -15.61 11.74
CA LYS A 219 -21.83 -16.60 10.71
C LYS A 219 -21.80 -18.03 11.25
N HIS A 220 -20.86 -18.36 12.13
CA HIS A 220 -20.74 -19.70 12.71
C HIS A 220 -21.69 -19.95 13.89
N SER A 221 -22.24 -18.89 14.50
CA SER A 221 -23.20 -19.02 15.62
C SER A 221 -24.65 -19.16 15.17
N ILE A 222 -24.97 -18.95 13.89
CA ILE A 222 -26.33 -19.20 13.36
C ILE A 222 -26.39 -20.68 12.95
N PRO A 223 -27.15 -21.55 13.64
CA PRO A 223 -27.33 -22.92 13.20
C PRO A 223 -27.91 -22.93 11.79
N SER A 224 -27.29 -23.67 10.88
CA SER A 224 -27.85 -23.90 9.55
C SER A 224 -29.25 -24.47 9.71
N HIS A 225 -30.27 -23.73 9.26
CA HIS A 225 -31.63 -24.24 9.22
C HIS A 225 -31.60 -25.63 8.56
N PRO A 226 -32.25 -26.66 9.16
CA PRO A 226 -32.37 -27.94 8.52
C PRO A 226 -32.98 -27.73 7.15
N SER A 227 -32.33 -28.25 6.11
CA SER A 227 -32.85 -28.19 4.76
C SER A 227 -34.24 -28.80 4.73
N ILE A 228 -35.25 -28.00 4.34
CA ILE A 228 -36.63 -28.42 4.12
C ILE A 228 -36.68 -29.24 2.82
N ASN A 229 -35.96 -30.35 2.78
CA ASN A 229 -35.96 -31.33 1.68
C ASN A 229 -36.43 -32.72 2.15
N ASN A 230 -37.04 -32.82 3.34
CA ASN A 230 -37.63 -34.05 3.86
C ASN A 230 -39.10 -33.84 4.27
N LEU A 231 -39.92 -33.30 3.35
CA LEU A 231 -41.38 -33.41 3.41
C LEU A 231 -41.90 -33.70 2.00
#